data_AF-A0A7W0F8V9-F1
#
_entry.id   AF-A0A7W0F8V9-F1
#
_cell.length_a   1.000
_cell.length_b   1.000
_cell.length_c   1.000
_cell.angle_alpha   90.00
_cell.angle_beta   90.00
_cell.angle_gamma   90.00
#
_symmetry.space_group_name_H-M   'P 1'
#
loop_
_entity.id
_entity.type
_entity.pdbx_description
1 polymer ?
#
loop_
_entity_poly.entity_id
_entity_poly.type
_entity_poly.pdbx_seq_one_letter_code
_entity_poly.pdbx_strand_id
1 'polypeptide(L)'
;MKEIPNTPSRILTEGSILRAIFTLSWPVVAANILQTVYNLTDAFWVGRLGEAAVAAVSFSFPILFLLISIGAGLSIAGTILVAQYKGKG
;
A
#
# COMPACT_ATOMS: atom_id res chain seq x y z
N MET A 1 40.06 -10.13 1.68
CA MET A 1 38.59 -10.20 1.75
C MET A 1 38.13 -8.88 2.35
N LYS A 2 37.70 -7.94 1.50
CA LYS A 2 37.50 -6.52 1.84
C LYS A 2 36.16 -6.40 2.59
N GLU A 3 36.18 -5.90 3.81
CA GLU A 3 34.96 -5.69 4.61
C GLU A 3 33.99 -4.80 3.83
N ILE A 4 32.75 -5.28 3.70
CA ILE A 4 31.66 -4.55 3.06
C ILE A 4 31.27 -3.42 4.03
N PRO A 5 31.33 -2.14 3.61
CA PRO A 5 31.00 -1.02 4.49
C PRO A 5 29.54 -1.13 4.92
N ASN A 6 29.34 -1.09 6.23
CA ASN A 6 28.06 -1.22 6.93
C ASN A 6 27.05 -0.18 6.40
N THR A 7 26.09 -0.66 5.60
CA THR A 7 24.82 0.00 5.25
C THR A 7 24.16 0.54 6.52
N PRO A 8 23.50 1.72 6.51
CA PRO A 8 23.10 2.46 7.71
C PRO A 8 21.96 1.78 8.48
N SER A 9 22.27 0.72 9.21
CA SER A 9 21.38 0.02 10.15
C SER A 9 21.31 0.70 11.52
N ARG A 10 22.14 1.73 11.78
CA ARG A 10 22.18 2.45 13.07
C ARG A 10 21.15 3.57 13.24
N ILE A 11 20.53 4.07 12.18
CA ILE A 11 19.59 5.21 12.28
C ILE A 11 18.20 4.79 12.81
N LEU A 12 17.87 3.49 12.77
CA LEU A 12 16.56 2.97 13.19
C LEU A 12 16.45 2.67 14.69
N THR A 13 17.58 2.57 15.41
CA THR A 13 17.61 2.21 16.84
C THR A 13 18.27 3.26 17.74
N GLU A 14 19.03 4.22 17.20
CA GLU A 14 19.74 5.24 17.99
C GLU A 14 19.27 6.69 17.73
N GLY A 15 18.44 6.92 16.71
CA GLY A 15 17.87 8.24 16.38
C GLY A 15 16.47 8.45 16.96
N SER A 16 16.11 9.70 17.29
CA SER A 16 14.77 10.10 17.76
C SER A 16 13.67 9.34 17.00
N ILE A 17 12.95 8.47 17.72
CA ILE A 17 11.84 7.63 17.23
C ILE A 17 10.89 8.43 16.35
N LEU A 18 10.64 9.70 16.72
CA LEU A 18 9.82 10.65 15.98
C LEU A 18 10.32 10.87 14.54
N ARG A 19 11.63 10.95 14.31
CA ARG A 19 12.21 11.18 12.97
C ARG A 19 12.12 9.95 12.09
N ALA A 20 12.30 8.75 12.66
CA ALA A 20 12.14 7.49 11.94
C ALA A 20 10.68 7.26 11.53
N ILE A 21 9.74 7.50 12.45
CA ILE A 21 8.30 7.46 12.17
C ILE A 21 7.97 8.48 11.08
N PHE A 22 8.34 9.75 11.22
CA PHE A 22 8.01 10.77 10.20
C PHE A 22 8.57 10.43 8.81
N THR A 23 9.81 9.93 8.73
CA THR A 23 10.46 9.61 7.45
C THR A 23 9.80 8.42 6.75
N LEU A 24 9.33 7.42 7.50
CA LEU A 24 8.65 6.25 6.95
C LEU A 24 7.15 6.50 6.70
N SER A 25 6.49 7.23 7.59
CA SER A 25 5.05 7.48 7.51
C SER A 25 4.71 8.54 6.47
N TRP A 26 5.55 9.56 6.25
CA TRP A 26 5.28 10.62 5.27
C TRP A 26 4.97 10.09 3.85
N PRO A 27 5.80 9.22 3.23
CA PRO A 27 5.48 8.68 1.91
C PRO A 27 4.22 7.82 1.92
N VAL A 28 3.95 7.08 3.00
CA VAL A 28 2.73 6.25 3.14
C VAL A 28 1.49 7.13 3.22
N VAL A 29 1.53 8.21 4.00
CA VAL A 29 0.43 9.17 4.11
C VAL A 29 0.18 9.86 2.77
N ALA A 30 1.24 10.32 2.09
CA ALA A 30 1.11 10.91 0.77
C ALA A 30 0.47 9.94 -0.24
N ALA A 31 0.93 8.68 -0.27
CA ALA A 31 0.34 7.65 -1.12
C ALA A 31 -1.16 7.42 -0.82
N ASN A 32 -1.54 7.38 0.46
CA ASN A 32 -2.95 7.25 0.86
C ASN A 32 -3.78 8.45 0.41
N ILE A 33 -3.27 9.69 0.56
CA ILE A 33 -3.97 10.90 0.09
C ILE A 33 -4.19 10.84 -1.42
N LEU A 34 -3.16 10.49 -2.20
CA LEU A 34 -3.26 10.34 -3.65
C LEU A 34 -4.30 9.27 -4.03
N GLN A 35 -4.31 8.15 -3.31
CA GLN A 35 -5.27 7.08 -3.53
C GLN A 35 -6.71 7.53 -3.22
N THR A 36 -6.94 8.27 -2.14
CA THR A 36 -8.26 8.83 -1.83
C THR A 36 -8.73 9.81 -2.89
N VAL A 37 -7.86 10.70 -3.36
CA VAL A 37 -8.18 11.66 -4.43
C VAL A 37 -8.53 10.93 -5.72
N TYR A 38 -7.81 9.85 -6.05
CA TYR A 38 -8.11 9.00 -7.20
C TYR A 38 -9.50 8.38 -7.09
N ASN A 39 -9.83 7.78 -5.94
CA ASN A 39 -11.15 7.18 -5.72
C ASN A 39 -12.28 8.22 -5.80
N LEU A 40 -12.06 9.43 -5.26
CA LEU A 40 -13.03 10.52 -5.35
C LEU A 40 -13.21 11.01 -6.78
N THR A 41 -12.12 11.11 -7.54
CA THR A 41 -12.14 11.51 -8.95
C THR A 41 -12.90 10.49 -9.78
N ASP A 42 -12.63 9.20 -9.60
CA ASP A 42 -13.34 8.11 -10.27
C ASP A 42 -14.85 8.17 -9.97
N ALA A 43 -15.22 8.24 -8.69
CA ALA A 43 -16.62 8.34 -8.28
C ALA A 43 -17.30 9.60 -8.84
N PHE A 44 -16.60 10.74 -8.88
CA PHE A 44 -17.12 12.00 -9.43
C PHE A 44 -17.36 11.90 -10.95
N TRP A 45 -16.42 11.31 -11.70
CA TRP A 45 -16.56 11.13 -13.15
C TRP A 45 -17.63 10.10 -13.50
N VAL A 46 -17.65 8.95 -12.82
CA VAL A 46 -18.70 7.92 -12.97
C VAL A 46 -20.07 8.50 -12.61
N GLY A 47 -20.16 9.30 -11.54
CA GLY A 47 -21.35 10.03 -11.14
C GLY A 47 -21.92 10.95 -12.22
N ARG A 48 -21.04 11.54 -13.04
CA ARG A 48 -21.41 12.50 -14.10
C ARG A 48 -21.88 11.84 -15.40
N LEU A 49 -21.61 10.55 -15.58
CA LEU A 49 -22.00 9.78 -16.77
C LEU A 49 -23.48 9.31 -16.74
N GLY A 50 -24.21 9.62 -15.67
CA GLY A 50 -25.64 9.33 -15.50
C GLY A 50 -25.94 8.10 -14.62
N GLU A 51 -27.19 7.97 -14.16
CA GLU A 51 -27.58 6.93 -13.18
C GLU A 51 -27.25 5.50 -13.64
N ALA A 52 -27.37 5.22 -14.94
CA ALA A 52 -27.05 3.91 -15.49
C ALA A 52 -25.55 3.54 -15.33
N ALA A 53 -24.64 4.52 -15.44
CA ALA A 53 -23.20 4.29 -15.28
C ALA A 53 -22.84 4.02 -13.81
N VAL A 54 -23.42 4.79 -12.87
CA VAL A 54 -23.22 4.61 -11.43
C VAL A 54 -23.77 3.27 -10.95
N ALA A 55 -24.95 2.88 -11.44
CA ALA A 55 -25.57 1.59 -11.14
C ALA A 55 -24.71 0.41 -11.65
N ALA A 56 -24.16 0.52 -12.87
CA ALA A 56 -23.28 -0.51 -13.44
C ALA A 56 -21.97 -0.69 -12.64
N VAL A 57 -21.36 0.41 -12.18
CA VAL A 57 -20.16 0.35 -11.33
C VAL A 57 -20.49 -0.28 -9.97
N SER A 58 -21.61 0.08 -9.38
CA SER A 58 -22.07 -0.49 -8.10
C SER A 58 -22.34 -2.00 -8.20
N PHE A 59 -22.90 -2.46 -9.33
CA PHE A 59 -23.12 -3.89 -9.59
C PHE A 59 -21.81 -4.66 -9.86
N SER A 60 -20.82 -4.00 -10.46
CA SER A 60 -19.52 -4.60 -10.77
C SER A 60 -18.56 -4.63 -9.56
N PHE A 61 -18.81 -3.78 -8.56
CA PHE A 61 -17.96 -3.62 -7.39
C PHE A 61 -17.68 -4.92 -6.63
N PRO A 62 -18.66 -5.82 -6.37
CA PRO A 62 -18.41 -7.09 -5.68
C PRO A 62 -17.45 -8.02 -6.42
N ILE A 63 -17.53 -8.06 -7.76
CA ILE A 63 -16.65 -8.89 -8.59
C ILE A 63 -15.22 -8.31 -8.59
N LEU A 64 -15.10 -6.99 -8.73
CA LEU A 64 -13.81 -6.29 -8.63
C LEU A 64 -13.18 -6.51 -7.25
N PHE A 65 -13.98 -6.38 -6.18
CA PHE A 65 -13.53 -6.60 -4.82
C PHE A 65 -13.02 -8.03 -4.60
N LEU A 66 -13.70 -9.04 -5.16
CA LEU A 66 -13.26 -10.43 -5.09
C LEU A 66 -11.88 -10.62 -5.75
N LEU A 67 -11.70 -10.09 -6.96
CA LEU A 67 -10.43 -10.18 -7.69
C LEU A 67 -9.29 -9.48 -6.95
N ILE A 68 -9.54 -8.26 -6.45
CA ILE A 68 -8.58 -7.50 -5.65
C ILE A 68 -8.24 -8.27 -4.37
N SER A 69 -9.23 -8.83 -3.68
CA SER A 69 -9.02 -9.57 -2.43
C SER A 69 -8.14 -10.80 -2.62
N ILE A 70 -8.32 -11.54 -3.73
CA ILE A 70 -7.46 -12.69 -4.05
C ILE A 70 -6.02 -12.23 -4.32
N GLY A 71 -5.84 -11.20 -5.15
CA GLY A 71 -4.51 -10.66 -5.49
C GLY A 71 -3.78 -10.07 -4.28
N ALA A 72 -4.50 -9.32 -3.44
CA ALA A 72 -4.00 -8.77 -2.19
C ALA A 72 -3.65 -9.88 -1.19
N GLY A 73 -4.52 -10.89 -1.04
CA GLY A 73 -4.27 -12.04 -0.17
C GLY A 73 -3.00 -12.81 -0.54
N LEU A 74 -2.79 -13.07 -1.83
CA LEU A 74 -1.56 -13.69 -2.35
C LEU A 74 -0.33 -12.81 -2.10
N SER A 75 -0.43 -11.51 -2.32
CA SER A 75 0.68 -10.56 -2.09
C SER A 75 1.08 -10.51 -0.61
N ILE A 76 0.10 -10.51 0.30
CA ILE A 76 0.32 -10.55 1.74
C ILE A 76 0.95 -11.89 2.14
N ALA A 77 0.43 -13.01 1.64
CA ALA A 77 0.99 -14.33 1.90
C ALA A 77 2.47 -14.42 1.46
N GLY A 78 2.80 -13.90 0.27
CA GLY A 78 4.17 -13.82 -0.22
C GLY A 78 5.08 -12.99 0.70
N THR A 79 4.60 -11.83 1.15
CA THR A 79 5.34 -10.97 2.09
C THR A 79 5.60 -11.68 3.42
N ILE A 80 4.62 -12.42 3.93
CA ILE A 80 4.77 -13.22 5.16
C ILE A 80 5.81 -14.33 4.96
N LEU A 81 5.75 -15.08 3.86
CA LEU A 81 6.70 -16.15 3.57
C LEU A 81 8.14 -15.61 3.46
N VAL A 82 8.33 -14.46 2.80
CA VAL A 82 9.64 -13.79 2.69
C VAL A 82 10.13 -13.31 4.06
N ALA A 83 9.25 -12.72 4.87
CA ALA A 83 9.60 -12.27 6.22
C ALA A 83 9.99 -13.46 7.12
N GLN A 84 9.28 -14.58 7.04
CA GLN A 84 9.62 -15.81 7.79
C GLN A 84 10.96 -16.41 7.33
N TYR A 85 11.23 -16.43 6.02
CA TYR A 85 12.51 -16.91 5.49
C TYR A 85 13.67 -16.02 5.91
N LYS A 86 13.49 -14.69 5.84
CA LYS A 86 14.54 -13.72 6.15
C LYS A 86 14.75 -13.52 7.66
N GLY A 87 13.71 -13.74 8.47
CA GLY A 87 13.75 -13.63 9.93
C GLY A 87 14.16 -14.91 10.67
N LYS A 88 14.32 -16.04 9.97
CA LYS A 88 14.85 -17.31 10.54
C LYS A 88 16.39 -17.35 10.62
N GLY A 89 17.08 -16.23 10.43
CA GLY A 89 18.53 -16.07 10.54
C GLY A 89 18.94 -15.26 11.75
#